data_AF-A0A507AZ23-F1
#
_entry.id   AF-A0A507AZ23-F1
#
_cell.length_a   1.000
_cell.length_b   1.000
_cell.length_c   1.000
_cell.angle_alpha   90.00
_cell.angle_beta   90.00
_cell.angle_gamma   90.00
#
_symmetry.space_group_name_H-M   'P 1'
#
loop_
_entity.id
_entity.type
_entity.pdbx_description
1 polymer ?
#
loop_
_entity_poly.entity_id
_entity_poly.type
_entity_poly.pdbx_seq_one_letter_code
_entity_poly.pdbx_strand_id
1 'polypeptide(L)'
;MASSQPTYTYEPAAKVHKKRGPKPKPLSERVSKATNPITRPTRRYSRKRKIEVLMYLIHHRVAEPPQPLNARHRRRRLFGTAPVHNIEDGLVYRLPTYEEASAFWKIPRSTILKWYQIRDQILEGPQPRKKQSNKGQGQSDMEQGREKSSVTDAAMPHQSLHETPAATTPVQSPGAMSVEVLCRQ
;
A
#
# COMPACT_ATOMS: atom_id res chain seq x y z
N MET A 1 -63.57 4.74 25.32
CA MET A 1 -62.98 6.06 25.03
C MET A 1 -62.60 6.09 23.56
N ALA A 2 -63.44 6.71 22.71
CA ALA A 2 -63.24 6.75 21.26
C ALA A 2 -62.33 7.93 20.90
N SER A 3 -61.15 7.61 20.36
CA SER A 3 -60.16 8.60 19.92
C SER A 3 -60.60 9.19 18.57
N SER A 4 -61.03 10.45 18.59
CA SER A 4 -61.43 11.20 17.41
C SER A 4 -60.17 11.79 16.75
N GLN A 5 -59.78 11.28 15.59
CA GLN A 5 -58.66 11.82 14.82
C GLN A 5 -59.18 12.93 13.88
N PRO A 6 -58.55 14.12 13.86
CA PRO A 6 -58.94 15.19 12.95
C PRO A 6 -58.55 14.84 11.51
N THR A 7 -59.50 14.97 10.59
CA THR A 7 -59.26 14.82 9.16
C THR A 7 -58.54 16.07 8.63
N TYR A 8 -57.26 15.93 8.30
CA TYR A 8 -56.50 16.98 7.62
C TYR A 8 -56.83 16.98 6.13
N THR A 9 -57.66 17.92 5.70
CA THR A 9 -57.92 18.21 4.27
C THR A 9 -56.70 18.90 3.68
N TYR A 10 -55.92 18.16 2.89
CA TYR A 10 -54.80 18.72 2.13
C TYR A 10 -55.38 19.48 0.92
N GLU A 11 -55.48 20.80 1.00
CA GLU A 11 -55.79 21.63 -0.16
C GLU A 11 -54.52 21.72 -1.03
N PRO A 12 -54.49 21.14 -2.25
CA PRO A 12 -53.28 21.15 -3.04
C PRO A 12 -53.06 22.57 -3.57
N ALA A 13 -52.13 23.30 -2.96
CA ALA A 13 -51.69 24.62 -3.43
C ALA A 13 -51.37 24.55 -4.94
N ALA A 14 -52.22 25.18 -5.75
CA ALA A 14 -52.10 25.17 -7.19
C ALA A 14 -50.72 25.71 -7.60
N LYS A 15 -49.92 24.89 -8.28
CA LYS A 15 -48.58 25.25 -8.71
C LYS A 15 -48.69 26.37 -9.75
N VAL A 16 -48.36 27.60 -9.35
CA VAL A 16 -48.31 28.75 -10.26
C VAL A 16 -47.22 28.51 -11.31
N HIS A 17 -47.61 28.30 -12.56
CA HIS A 17 -46.66 28.15 -13.66
C HIS A 17 -45.97 29.49 -13.92
N LYS A 18 -44.64 29.51 -13.81
CA LYS A 18 -43.83 30.66 -14.20
C LYS A 18 -44.02 30.89 -15.71
N LYS A 19 -44.24 32.15 -16.12
CA LYS A 19 -44.28 32.51 -17.54
C LYS A 19 -42.97 32.05 -18.19
N ARG A 20 -43.08 31.49 -19.40
CA ARG A 20 -41.92 31.01 -20.14
C ARG A 20 -40.94 32.18 -20.32
N GLY A 21 -39.66 31.92 -20.10
CA GLY A 21 -38.62 32.89 -20.40
C GLY A 21 -38.59 33.25 -21.89
N PRO A 22 -37.82 34.28 -22.27
CA PRO A 22 -37.59 34.62 -23.66
C PRO A 22 -37.17 33.40 -24.47
N LYS A 23 -37.64 33.32 -25.72
CA LYS A 23 -37.23 32.24 -26.63
C LYS A 23 -35.70 32.26 -26.75
N PRO A 24 -35.04 31.09 -26.72
CA PRO A 24 -33.60 31.05 -26.85
C PRO A 24 -33.20 31.58 -28.23
N LYS A 25 -32.06 32.26 -28.31
CA LYS A 25 -31.53 32.81 -29.56
C LYS A 25 -31.47 31.74 -30.66
N PRO A 26 -31.75 32.08 -31.93
CA PRO A 26 -31.62 31.16 -33.05
C PRO A 26 -30.18 30.65 -33.16
N LEU A 27 -30.00 29.48 -33.76
CA LEU A 27 -28.70 28.78 -33.80
C LEU A 27 -27.58 29.65 -34.42
N SER A 28 -27.94 30.49 -35.40
CA SER A 28 -27.06 31.45 -36.09
C SER A 28 -26.46 32.53 -35.18
N GLU A 29 -27.19 32.93 -34.13
CA GLU A 29 -26.76 33.97 -33.18
C GLU A 29 -26.07 33.38 -31.94
N ARG A 30 -26.03 32.06 -31.80
CA ARG A 30 -25.41 31.41 -30.64
C ARG A 30 -23.91 31.33 -30.85
N VAL A 31 -23.14 32.04 -30.02
CA VAL A 31 -21.70 31.83 -29.90
C VAL A 31 -21.45 30.48 -29.23
N SER A 32 -20.95 29.50 -29.99
CA SER A 32 -20.55 28.20 -29.45
C SER A 32 -19.33 28.36 -28.54
N LYS A 33 -19.49 28.13 -27.24
CA LYS A 33 -18.37 28.05 -26.30
C LYS A 33 -17.83 26.62 -26.32
N ALA A 34 -16.53 26.46 -26.54
CA ALA A 34 -15.89 25.15 -26.36
C ALA A 34 -16.05 24.71 -24.90
N THR A 35 -16.56 23.50 -24.68
CA THR A 35 -16.55 22.88 -23.35
C THR A 35 -15.12 22.53 -22.96
N ASN A 36 -14.75 22.85 -21.72
CA ASN A 36 -13.50 22.35 -21.15
C ASN A 36 -13.52 20.81 -21.19
N PRO A 37 -12.38 20.16 -21.47
CA PRO A 37 -12.26 18.72 -21.39
C PRO A 37 -12.68 18.22 -20.00
N ILE A 38 -13.45 17.14 -19.95
CA ILE A 38 -13.85 16.50 -18.69
C ILE A 38 -12.58 15.94 -18.03
N THR A 39 -12.11 16.61 -16.99
CA THR A 39 -10.95 16.15 -16.21
C THR A 39 -11.41 15.30 -15.04
N ARG A 40 -10.88 14.09 -14.93
CA ARG A 40 -11.12 13.22 -13.77
C ARG A 40 -10.22 13.67 -12.61
N PRO A 41 -10.75 13.86 -11.39
CA PRO A 41 -9.91 14.11 -10.21
C PRO A 41 -8.92 12.94 -10.02
N THR A 42 -7.62 13.19 -10.24
CA THR A 42 -6.58 12.17 -10.05
C THR A 42 -6.01 12.26 -8.64
N ARG A 43 -6.05 11.14 -7.89
CA ARG A 43 -5.40 11.05 -6.58
C ARG A 43 -3.91 10.81 -6.79
N ARG A 44 -3.09 11.85 -6.59
CA ARG A 44 -1.62 11.74 -6.61
C ARG A 44 -1.10 11.80 -5.19
N TYR A 45 -0.35 10.78 -4.78
CA TYR A 45 0.28 10.72 -3.47
C TYR A 45 1.75 11.11 -3.58
N SER A 46 2.19 12.07 -2.77
CA SER A 46 3.58 12.51 -2.73
C SER A 46 4.52 11.38 -2.29
N ARG A 47 5.80 11.44 -2.68
CA ARG A 47 6.79 10.43 -2.25
C ARG A 47 6.89 10.34 -0.73
N LYS A 48 6.93 11.50 -0.06
CA LYS A 48 6.92 11.58 1.42
C LYS A 48 5.75 10.79 2.01
N ARG A 49 4.54 10.97 1.48
CA ARG A 49 3.35 10.24 1.93
C ARG A 49 3.47 8.73 1.72
N LYS A 50 4.05 8.28 0.60
CA LYS A 50 4.30 6.86 0.36
C LYS A 50 5.29 6.28 1.38
N ILE A 51 6.37 7.01 1.68
CA ILE A 51 7.38 6.61 2.66
C ILE A 51 6.74 6.49 4.05
N GLU A 52 5.95 7.49 4.48
CA GLU A 52 5.23 7.45 5.76
C GLU A 52 4.36 6.19 5.90
N VAL A 53 3.61 5.85 4.86
CA VAL A 53 2.75 4.64 4.84
C VAL A 53 3.57 3.36 4.91
N LEU A 54 4.68 3.29 4.17
CA LEU A 54 5.55 2.11 4.19
C LEU A 54 6.25 1.95 5.55
N MET A 55 6.72 3.04 6.14
CA MET A 55 7.31 3.04 7.48
C MET A 55 6.30 2.63 8.55
N TYR A 56 5.05 3.08 8.44
CA TYR A 56 3.97 2.62 9.30
C TYR A 56 3.79 1.10 9.23
N LEU A 57 3.77 0.52 8.03
CA LEU A 57 3.62 -0.93 7.86
C LEU A 57 4.80 -1.75 8.40
N ILE A 58 6.02 -1.20 8.44
CA ILE A 58 7.24 -1.92 8.83
C ILE A 58 7.53 -1.78 10.33
N HIS A 59 7.36 -0.57 10.87
CA HIS A 59 7.80 -0.26 12.23
C HIS A 59 6.67 -0.20 13.25
N HIS A 60 5.45 0.12 12.82
CA HIS A 60 4.33 0.21 13.76
C HIS A 60 4.00 -1.17 14.31
N ARG A 61 3.58 -1.21 15.57
CA ARG A 61 3.20 -2.43 16.29
C ARG A 61 1.82 -2.22 16.88
N VAL A 62 0.88 -3.09 16.52
CA VAL A 62 -0.49 -3.09 17.01
C VAL A 62 -0.60 -4.17 18.08
N ALA A 63 -1.02 -3.78 19.28
CA ALA A 63 -1.32 -4.71 20.35
C ALA A 63 -2.57 -5.52 19.98
N GLU A 64 -2.41 -6.84 19.85
CA GLU A 64 -3.55 -7.76 19.82
C GLU A 64 -3.85 -8.22 21.25
N PRO A 65 -5.12 -8.19 21.66
CA PRO A 65 -5.50 -8.81 22.92
C PRO A 65 -5.21 -10.32 22.86
N PRO A 66 -4.87 -10.95 23.99
CA PRO A 66 -4.56 -12.38 24.03
C PRO A 66 -5.79 -13.18 23.57
N GLN A 67 -5.70 -13.71 22.34
CA GLN A 67 -6.74 -14.58 21.78
C GLN A 67 -6.60 -16.00 22.32
N PRO A 68 -7.71 -16.71 22.57
CA PRO A 68 -7.68 -18.08 23.07
C PRO A 68 -7.01 -19.02 22.04
N LEU A 69 -6.29 -20.04 22.53
CA LEU A 69 -5.34 -20.88 21.77
C LEU A 69 -5.91 -21.49 20.47
N ASN A 70 -7.20 -21.78 20.46
CA ASN A 70 -7.98 -22.33 19.35
C ASN A 70 -8.24 -21.35 18.18
N ALA A 71 -8.18 -20.03 18.41
CA ALA A 71 -8.29 -19.02 17.35
C ALA A 71 -6.98 -18.77 16.59
N ARG A 72 -5.83 -19.09 17.19
CA ARG A 72 -4.49 -18.84 16.63
C ARG A 72 -4.20 -19.70 15.39
N HIS A 73 -4.69 -20.94 15.35
CA HIS A 73 -4.43 -21.86 14.23
C HIS A 73 -5.17 -21.48 12.93
N ARG A 74 -6.37 -20.89 13.01
CA ARG A 74 -7.13 -20.48 11.82
C ARG A 74 -6.54 -19.23 11.14
N ARG A 75 -5.94 -18.29 11.90
CA ARG A 75 -5.35 -17.07 11.32
C ARG A 75 -3.99 -17.27 10.67
N ARG A 76 -3.17 -18.21 11.16
CA ARG A 76 -1.83 -18.50 10.60
C ARG A 76 -1.87 -18.89 9.12
N ARG A 77 -2.95 -19.53 8.67
CA ARG A 77 -3.10 -19.95 7.26
C ARG A 77 -3.60 -18.85 6.32
N LEU A 78 -4.16 -17.74 6.83
CA LEU A 78 -4.81 -16.75 5.98
C LEU A 78 -3.98 -15.49 5.69
N PHE A 79 -3.07 -15.07 6.59
CA PHE A 79 -2.49 -13.72 6.49
C PHE A 79 -0.96 -13.62 6.51
N GLY A 80 -0.23 -14.74 6.62
CA GLY A 80 1.24 -14.81 6.39
C GLY A 80 2.12 -13.97 7.33
N THR A 81 1.55 -13.14 8.20
CA THR A 81 2.28 -12.33 9.16
C THR A 81 2.46 -13.15 10.44
N ALA A 82 3.70 -13.58 10.70
CA ALA A 82 4.05 -14.20 11.96
C ALA A 82 3.89 -13.17 13.10
N PRO A 83 3.14 -13.48 14.18
CA PRO A 83 3.07 -12.63 15.36
C PRO A 83 4.47 -12.48 15.96
N VAL A 84 4.88 -11.25 16.27
CA VAL A 84 6.12 -11.00 17.02
C VAL A 84 5.72 -10.99 18.49
N HIS A 85 6.03 -12.08 19.19
CA HIS A 85 5.79 -12.18 20.63
C HIS A 85 6.84 -11.34 21.37
N ASN A 86 6.42 -10.31 22.09
CA ASN A 86 7.21 -9.78 23.21
C ASN A 86 6.67 -10.44 24.49
N ILE A 87 7.58 -10.93 25.32
CA ILE A 87 7.31 -11.95 26.33
C ILE A 87 6.92 -11.33 27.70
N GLU A 88 6.97 -10.01 27.84
CA GLU A 88 6.97 -9.35 29.16
C GLU A 88 5.56 -9.11 29.75
N ASP A 89 4.58 -8.69 28.95
CA ASP A 89 3.24 -8.31 29.46
C ASP A 89 2.10 -9.24 29.01
N GLY A 90 2.41 -10.34 28.34
CA GLY A 90 1.40 -11.23 27.74
C GLY A 90 0.65 -10.63 26.55
N LEU A 91 0.99 -9.41 26.11
CA LEU A 91 0.47 -8.80 24.90
C LEU A 91 1.20 -9.30 23.64
N VAL A 92 0.43 -9.69 22.63
CA VAL A 92 0.98 -10.10 21.34
C VAL A 92 0.97 -8.89 20.41
N TYR A 93 2.14 -8.46 19.97
CA TYR A 93 2.24 -7.37 19.01
C TYR A 93 2.31 -7.92 17.59
N ARG A 94 1.55 -7.29 16.69
CA ARG A 94 1.60 -7.58 15.26
C ARG A 94 1.94 -6.34 14.44
N LEU A 95 2.40 -6.59 13.21
CA LEU A 95 2.48 -5.54 12.20
C LEU A 95 1.06 -5.13 11.76
N PRO A 96 0.82 -3.86 11.42
CA PRO A 96 -0.46 -3.42 10.90
C PRO A 96 -0.79 -4.15 9.61
N THR A 97 -2.05 -4.48 9.47
CA THR A 97 -2.61 -5.01 8.23
C THR A 97 -2.80 -3.90 7.20
N TYR A 98 -2.88 -4.27 5.92
CA TYR A 98 -3.16 -3.31 4.85
C TYR A 98 -4.55 -2.65 4.98
N GLU A 99 -5.51 -3.32 5.63
CA GLU A 99 -6.84 -2.77 5.92
C GLU A 99 -6.76 -1.63 6.94
N GLU A 100 -6.01 -1.84 8.03
CA GLU A 100 -5.79 -0.82 9.07
C GLU A 100 -5.06 0.39 8.48
N ALA A 101 -4.03 0.16 7.67
CA ALA A 101 -3.33 1.24 6.97
C ALA A 101 -4.27 1.97 5.98
N SER A 102 -5.12 1.24 5.26
CA SER A 102 -6.10 1.81 4.33
C SER A 102 -7.08 2.74 5.07
N ALA A 103 -7.60 2.29 6.21
CA ALA A 103 -8.52 3.05 7.05
C ALA A 103 -7.83 4.30 7.64
N PHE A 104 -6.62 4.15 8.20
CA PHE A 104 -5.89 5.24 8.83
C PHE A 104 -5.48 6.33 7.84
N TRP A 105 -4.89 5.93 6.71
CA TRP A 105 -4.32 6.88 5.72
C TRP A 105 -5.35 7.35 4.68
N LYS A 106 -6.54 6.73 4.62
CA LYS A 106 -7.59 6.94 3.61
C LYS A 106 -7.08 6.69 2.18
N ILE A 107 -6.26 5.65 2.04
CA ILE A 107 -5.64 5.24 0.77
C ILE A 107 -6.14 3.84 0.44
N PRO A 108 -6.62 3.57 -0.79
CA PRO A 108 -7.12 2.24 -1.12
C PRO A 108 -6.08 1.15 -0.86
N ARG A 109 -6.51 0.05 -0.24
CA ARG A 109 -5.69 -1.14 0.03
C ARG A 109 -4.86 -1.59 -1.17
N SER A 110 -5.45 -1.63 -2.36
CA SER A 110 -4.76 -2.01 -3.60
C SER A 110 -3.57 -1.10 -3.94
N THR A 111 -3.69 0.19 -3.63
CA THR A 111 -2.62 1.17 -3.84
C THR A 111 -1.46 0.95 -2.88
N ILE A 112 -1.77 0.68 -1.61
CA ILE A 112 -0.78 0.36 -0.58
C ILE A 112 -0.04 -0.93 -0.94
N LEU A 113 -0.76 -1.96 -1.38
CA LEU A 113 -0.17 -3.24 -1.80
C LEU A 113 0.82 -3.05 -2.96
N LYS A 114 0.44 -2.25 -3.96
CA LYS A 114 1.33 -1.92 -5.08
C LYS A 114 2.59 -1.19 -4.60
N TRP A 115 2.48 -0.23 -3.66
CA TRP A 115 3.66 0.45 -3.11
C TRP A 115 4.55 -0.48 -2.31
N TYR A 116 3.96 -1.43 -1.59
CA TYR A 116 4.72 -2.40 -0.80
C TYR A 116 5.57 -3.32 -1.70
N GLN A 117 5.07 -3.70 -2.88
CA GLN A 117 5.82 -4.48 -3.87
C GLN A 117 7.05 -3.73 -4.42
N ILE A 118 6.96 -2.40 -4.56
CA ILE A 118 8.07 -1.55 -5.04
C ILE A 118 8.69 -0.73 -3.90
N ARG A 119 8.57 -1.20 -2.65
CA ARG A 119 8.91 -0.41 -1.46
C ARG A 119 10.37 0.03 -1.47
N ASP A 120 11.27 -0.86 -1.89
CA ASP A 120 12.70 -0.62 -1.90
C ASP A 120 13.02 0.56 -2.84
N GLN A 121 12.40 0.59 -4.03
CA GLN A 121 12.52 1.71 -4.96
C GLN A 121 11.95 3.04 -4.41
N ILE A 122 10.90 2.98 -3.59
CA ILE A 122 10.31 4.19 -3.00
C ILE A 122 11.19 4.72 -1.86
N LEU A 123 11.78 3.81 -1.06
CA LEU A 123 12.62 4.12 0.09
C LEU A 123 14.03 4.59 -0.33
N GLU A 124 14.68 3.88 -1.26
CA GLU A 124 16.07 4.12 -1.68
C GLU A 124 16.30 5.48 -2.36
N GLY A 125 15.27 6.10 -2.95
CA GLY A 125 15.44 7.35 -3.70
C GLY A 125 15.12 7.23 -5.16
N PRO A 126 14.98 8.36 -5.88
CA PRO A 126 15.01 8.33 -7.33
C PRO A 126 16.34 7.70 -7.78
N GLN A 127 16.31 6.43 -8.15
CA GLN A 127 17.40 5.79 -8.86
C GLN A 127 17.67 6.61 -10.13
N PRO A 128 18.93 6.92 -10.47
CA PRO A 128 19.24 7.64 -11.70
C PRO A 128 18.65 6.82 -12.85
N ARG A 129 17.71 7.42 -13.58
CA ARG A 129 17.17 6.79 -14.78
C ARG A 129 18.36 6.55 -15.70
N LYS A 130 18.77 5.29 -15.88
CA LYS A 130 19.67 4.92 -16.97
C LYS A 130 18.98 5.44 -18.23
N LYS A 131 19.53 6.48 -18.85
CA LYS A 131 19.11 6.93 -20.17
C LYS A 131 19.22 5.68 -21.04
N GLN A 132 18.09 5.09 -21.41
CA GLN A 132 18.07 4.15 -22.50
C GLN A 132 18.53 4.96 -23.71
N SER A 133 19.83 4.89 -24.03
CA SER A 133 20.30 5.34 -25.32
C SER A 133 19.60 4.45 -26.33
N ASN A 134 18.73 5.04 -27.15
CA ASN A 134 18.37 4.44 -28.42
C ASN A 134 19.66 4.40 -29.25
N LYS A 135 20.45 3.33 -29.12
CA LYS A 135 21.51 2.98 -30.06
C LYS A 135 20.99 1.81 -30.88
N GLY A 136 20.43 2.14 -32.03
CA GLY A 136 19.89 1.15 -32.96
C GLY A 136 19.34 1.79 -34.21
N GLN A 137 20.23 2.23 -35.11
CA GLN A 137 20.06 2.09 -36.56
C GLN A 137 21.39 2.36 -37.25
N GLY A 138 21.90 1.33 -37.92
CA GLY A 138 23.20 1.29 -38.59
C GLY A 138 23.47 -0.14 -39.01
N GLN A 139 22.73 -0.58 -40.03
CA GLN A 139 23.05 -1.76 -40.82
C GLN A 139 24.43 -1.56 -41.46
N SER A 140 25.31 -2.57 -41.36
CA SER A 140 26.36 -2.78 -42.34
C SER A 140 26.60 -4.29 -42.43
N ASP A 141 26.23 -4.81 -43.58
CA ASP A 141 26.64 -6.10 -44.12
C ASP A 141 28.15 -6.32 -43.94
N MET A 142 28.52 -7.50 -43.44
CA MET A 142 29.78 -8.11 -43.86
C MET A 142 29.68 -9.63 -43.78
N GLU A 143 30.30 -10.20 -44.79
CA GLU A 143 30.03 -11.48 -45.41
C GLU A 143 31.17 -12.46 -45.09
N GLN A 144 30.80 -13.73 -44.81
CA GLN A 144 31.53 -14.99 -44.99
C GLN A 144 32.89 -15.30 -44.29
N GLY A 145 32.99 -16.56 -43.85
CA GLY A 145 34.21 -17.29 -43.44
C GLY A 145 33.96 -18.12 -42.17
N ARG A 146 33.37 -19.33 -42.23
CA ARG A 146 33.99 -20.64 -42.54
C ARG A 146 35.34 -20.88 -41.84
N GLU A 147 35.32 -21.70 -40.78
CA GLU A 147 36.30 -22.76 -40.39
C GLU A 147 35.88 -23.28 -38.99
N LYS A 148 35.25 -24.45 -38.87
CA LYS A 148 35.85 -25.78 -38.60
C LYS A 148 36.78 -25.84 -37.39
N SER A 149 36.40 -26.63 -36.37
CA SER A 149 37.19 -27.66 -35.64
C SER A 149 36.68 -27.80 -34.18
N SER A 150 36.10 -28.96 -33.85
CA SER A 150 36.66 -30.11 -33.08
C SER A 150 36.55 -29.91 -31.55
N VAL A 151 35.61 -30.56 -30.87
CA VAL A 151 35.75 -31.89 -30.21
C VAL A 151 36.75 -31.90 -29.05
N THR A 152 36.23 -31.97 -27.82
CA THR A 152 36.58 -32.82 -26.64
C THR A 152 35.57 -32.42 -25.54
N ASP A 153 34.70 -33.24 -24.96
CA ASP A 153 34.82 -34.50 -24.22
C ASP A 153 35.70 -34.40 -22.95
N ALA A 154 35.03 -34.34 -21.79
CA ALA A 154 35.46 -34.72 -20.42
C ALA A 154 34.39 -34.18 -19.43
N ALA A 155 33.59 -35.00 -18.73
CA ALA A 155 33.94 -35.70 -17.48
C ALA A 155 34.60 -34.74 -16.45
N MET A 156 34.22 -34.61 -15.17
CA MET A 156 33.28 -35.26 -14.27
C MET A 156 33.18 -34.35 -12.99
N PRO A 157 32.36 -34.69 -11.98
CA PRO A 157 31.93 -33.83 -10.87
C PRO A 157 32.84 -33.93 -9.64
N HIS A 158 32.93 -32.90 -8.79
CA HIS A 158 33.37 -33.07 -7.40
C HIS A 158 32.70 -32.09 -6.42
N GLN A 159 32.30 -32.69 -5.30
CA GLN A 159 31.69 -32.14 -4.09
C GLN A 159 32.67 -31.28 -3.30
N SER A 160 32.20 -30.33 -2.49
CA SER A 160 32.90 -29.97 -1.25
C SER A 160 31.95 -29.37 -0.20
N LEU A 161 31.84 -30.13 0.89
CA LEU A 161 31.25 -29.80 2.19
C LEU A 161 32.34 -29.18 3.07
N HIS A 162 32.04 -28.06 3.76
CA HIS A 162 32.55 -27.68 5.09
C HIS A 162 31.97 -26.30 5.44
N GLU A 163 30.95 -26.19 6.29
CA GLU A 163 31.04 -26.03 7.75
C GLU A 163 32.06 -24.98 8.20
N THR A 164 31.56 -23.84 8.71
CA THR A 164 32.29 -22.97 9.63
C THR A 164 31.48 -22.84 10.93
N PRO A 165 32.14 -22.95 12.11
CA PRO A 165 31.49 -23.10 13.40
C PRO A 165 31.15 -21.78 14.12
N ALA A 166 30.12 -21.90 14.95
CA ALA A 166 29.82 -21.21 16.21
C ALA A 166 30.73 -20.05 16.66
N ALA A 167 30.12 -18.87 16.81
CA ALA A 167 30.55 -17.87 17.79
C ALA A 167 29.45 -17.72 18.85
N THR A 168 29.66 -18.45 19.95
CA THR A 168 29.03 -18.28 21.26
C THR A 168 29.49 -16.97 21.88
N THR A 169 28.55 -16.10 22.26
CA THR A 169 28.81 -15.07 23.29
C THR A 169 27.78 -15.18 24.41
N PRO A 170 28.22 -15.22 25.67
CA PRO A 170 27.36 -15.43 26.82
C PRO A 170 26.76 -14.12 27.38
N VAL A 171 25.49 -14.24 27.77
CA VAL A 171 24.87 -13.78 29.04
C VAL A 171 25.67 -12.80 29.89
N GLN A 172 25.15 -11.58 30.05
CA GLN A 172 25.27 -10.81 31.30
C GLN A 172 24.11 -9.80 31.46
N SER A 173 23.23 -10.14 32.39
CA SER A 173 22.31 -9.28 33.16
C SER A 173 22.40 -9.85 34.59
N PRO A 174 22.41 -9.08 35.70
CA PRO A 174 21.47 -8.01 35.99
C PRO A 174 22.05 -6.79 36.72
N GLY A 175 21.38 -5.64 36.57
CA GLY A 175 21.64 -4.43 37.36
C GLY A 175 20.32 -3.77 37.73
N ALA A 176 19.75 -4.20 38.86
CA ALA A 176 18.71 -3.46 39.57
C ALA A 176 19.21 -2.05 39.90
N MET A 177 18.35 -1.03 39.86
CA MET A 177 18.33 0.09 40.80
C MET A 177 17.05 0.93 40.67
N SER A 178 16.38 1.04 41.81
CA SER A 178 15.64 2.19 42.34
C SER A 178 14.46 2.78 41.58
N VAL A 179 13.28 2.41 42.09
CA VAL A 179 12.09 3.25 42.18
C VAL A 179 12.36 4.45 43.08
N GLU A 180 12.17 5.67 42.58
CA GLU A 180 11.94 6.84 43.43
C GLU A 180 10.54 7.40 43.21
N VAL A 181 9.88 7.58 44.34
CA VAL A 181 8.54 8.08 44.58
C VAL A 181 8.52 9.60 44.35
N LEU A 182 7.59 10.09 43.53
CA LEU A 182 7.25 11.51 43.53
C LEU A 182 5.73 11.68 43.73
N CYS A 183 5.33 11.69 45.01
CA CYS A 183 4.14 12.41 45.43
C CYS A 183 4.47 13.90 45.44
N ARG A 184 3.69 14.72 44.73
CA ARG A 184 3.59 16.15 45.00
C ARG A 184 2.13 16.54 45.11
N GLN A 185 1.84 17.19 46.23
CA GLN A 185 0.60 17.89 46.59
C GLN A 185 0.35 19.07 45.66
#